data_AF-A0AAD0PAF6-F1
#
_entry.id   AF-A0AAD0PAF6-F1
#
_cell.length_a   1.000
_cell.length_b   1.000
_cell.length_c   1.000
_cell.angle_alpha   90.00
_cell.angle_beta   90.00
_cell.angle_gamma   90.00
#
_symmetry.space_group_name_H-M   'P 1'
#
loop_
_entity.id
_entity.type
_entity.pdbx_description
1 polymer ?
#
loop_
_entity_poly.entity_id
_entity_poly.type
_entity_poly.pdbx_seq_one_letter_code
_entity_poly.pdbx_strand_id
1 'polypeptide(L)'
;MLKYTLTKYVEIECSEEVVSKLLDKSIGLADILEVIKEDLKNILEKNLRNERMSKQISVYKELITLIEMTDYAYLDNLEPDTEAVFNWRKVVFPMDLWLLEKDCFETHPQVSLYLDEGIPKEPFTRLALGNIIENNDSSSTIGLRISDMLVVFIGKYLSQLSADIRYDMENSDKPKHLPDNWFYLSKEQFYLVKKVRDYILGGGKYSYGLDTFFDDGALFEGYLRYIGEYENYSEYEIEKSHSKNFTKQLIVEMEERFKEACKNEAIVIRKYGSLKNAIEKGIFHPL
;
A
#
# COMPACT_ATOMS: atom_id res chain seq x y z
N MET A 1 1.64 -13.45 -3.48
CA MET A 1 0.27 -13.20 -4.00
C MET A 1 -0.88 -13.45 -3.02
N LEU A 2 -0.97 -14.61 -2.38
CA LEU A 2 -2.06 -14.94 -1.43
C LEU A 2 -2.29 -13.89 -0.33
N LYS A 3 -1.21 -13.42 0.31
CA LYS A 3 -1.25 -12.37 1.36
C LYS A 3 -1.88 -11.07 0.85
N TYR A 4 -1.56 -10.64 -0.37
CA TYR A 4 -2.13 -9.44 -0.99
C TYR A 4 -3.65 -9.57 -1.13
N THR A 5 -4.11 -10.68 -1.69
CA THR A 5 -5.55 -10.94 -1.87
C THR A 5 -6.28 -10.92 -0.53
N LEU A 6 -5.76 -11.62 0.49
CA LEU A 6 -6.38 -11.66 1.81
C LEU A 6 -6.41 -10.26 2.45
N THR A 7 -5.32 -9.50 2.36
CA THR A 7 -5.29 -8.11 2.87
C THR A 7 -6.32 -7.24 2.17
N LYS A 8 -6.45 -7.32 0.85
CA LYS A 8 -7.41 -6.51 0.08
C LYS A 8 -8.86 -6.91 0.35
N TYR A 9 -9.12 -8.21 0.51
CA TYR A 9 -10.41 -8.68 0.96
C TYR A 9 -10.76 -8.12 2.35
N VAL A 10 -9.85 -8.19 3.32
CA VAL A 10 -10.07 -7.65 4.67
C VAL A 10 -10.26 -6.14 4.66
N GLU A 11 -9.47 -5.41 3.89
CA GLU A 11 -9.51 -3.95 3.80
C GLU A 11 -10.78 -3.42 3.13
N ILE A 12 -11.26 -4.13 2.10
CA ILE A 12 -12.26 -3.61 1.19
C ILE A 12 -13.62 -4.27 1.39
N GLU A 13 -13.70 -5.58 1.63
CA GLU A 13 -14.96 -6.32 1.43
C GLU A 13 -15.44 -7.18 2.59
N CYS A 14 -14.56 -7.52 3.52
CA CYS A 14 -14.93 -8.44 4.58
C CYS A 14 -16.02 -7.83 5.47
N SER A 15 -16.90 -8.70 5.99
CA SER A 15 -17.92 -8.28 6.93
C SER A 15 -17.35 -7.83 8.29
N GLU A 16 -18.15 -7.05 9.02
CA GLU A 16 -17.83 -6.64 10.39
C GLU A 16 -17.59 -7.85 11.32
N GLU A 17 -18.24 -8.99 11.05
CA GLU A 17 -18.01 -10.23 11.79
C GLU A 17 -16.59 -10.76 11.61
N VAL A 18 -16.08 -10.76 10.38
CA VAL A 18 -14.71 -11.17 10.06
C VAL A 18 -13.72 -10.26 10.79
N VAL A 19 -13.91 -8.94 10.73
CA VAL A 19 -13.04 -7.97 11.42
C VAL A 19 -13.05 -8.21 12.92
N SER A 20 -14.22 -8.38 13.52
CA SER A 20 -14.37 -8.65 14.96
C SER A 20 -13.58 -9.89 15.39
N LYS A 21 -13.73 -11.01 14.66
CA LYS A 21 -13.04 -12.26 14.98
C LYS A 21 -11.53 -12.23 14.70
N LEU A 22 -11.08 -11.47 13.70
CA LEU A 22 -9.65 -11.27 13.44
C LEU A 22 -8.96 -10.51 14.58
N LEU A 23 -9.68 -9.66 15.30
CA LEU A 23 -9.16 -8.86 16.42
C LEU A 23 -9.33 -9.56 17.78
N ASP A 24 -10.13 -10.62 17.85
CA ASP A 24 -10.36 -11.39 19.07
C ASP A 24 -9.30 -12.50 19.24
N LYS A 25 -8.33 -12.23 20.12
CA LYS A 25 -7.25 -13.18 20.45
C LYS A 25 -7.71 -14.48 21.10
N SER A 26 -8.98 -14.58 21.52
CA SER A 26 -9.53 -15.82 22.08
C SER A 26 -10.04 -16.80 21.03
N ILE A 27 -10.13 -16.38 19.77
CA ILE A 27 -10.63 -17.19 18.67
C ILE A 27 -9.46 -17.88 17.98
N GLY A 28 -9.57 -19.20 17.83
CA GLY A 28 -8.57 -20.01 17.16
C GLY A 28 -8.50 -19.75 15.65
N LEU A 29 -7.34 -20.01 15.05
CA LEU A 29 -7.12 -19.83 13.61
C LEU A 29 -8.13 -20.62 12.76
N ALA A 30 -8.52 -21.82 13.17
CA ALA A 30 -9.49 -22.64 12.45
C ALA A 30 -10.87 -21.94 12.36
N ASP A 31 -11.33 -21.35 13.46
CA ASP A 31 -12.60 -20.62 13.51
C ASP A 31 -12.55 -19.34 12.67
N ILE A 32 -11.41 -18.64 12.69
CA ILE A 32 -11.17 -17.47 11.82
C ILE A 32 -11.28 -17.87 10.34
N LEU A 33 -10.64 -18.97 9.94
CA LEU A 33 -10.67 -19.45 8.56
C LEU A 33 -12.08 -19.87 8.11
N GLU A 34 -12.86 -20.51 8.99
CA GLU A 34 -14.26 -20.86 8.70
C GLU A 34 -15.11 -19.62 8.45
N VAL A 35 -14.93 -18.57 9.23
CA VAL A 35 -15.71 -17.33 9.09
C VAL A 35 -15.33 -16.60 7.82
N ILE A 36 -14.04 -16.52 7.50
CA ILE A 36 -13.56 -15.97 6.22
C ILE A 36 -14.15 -16.76 5.06
N LYS A 37 -14.15 -18.10 5.14
CA LYS A 37 -14.69 -18.96 4.09
C LYS A 37 -16.18 -18.69 3.86
N GLU A 38 -16.96 -18.58 4.92
CA GLU A 38 -18.40 -18.31 4.82
C GLU A 38 -18.69 -16.92 4.24
N ASP A 39 -17.95 -15.90 4.69
CA ASP A 39 -18.07 -14.55 4.14
C ASP A 39 -17.73 -14.50 2.64
N LEU A 40 -16.65 -15.17 2.23
CA LEU A 40 -16.30 -15.30 0.81
C LEU A 40 -17.39 -16.02 0.01
N LYS A 41 -18.02 -17.08 0.54
CA LYS A 41 -19.15 -17.76 -0.10
C LYS A 41 -20.33 -16.81 -0.30
N ASN A 42 -20.66 -16.02 0.72
CA ASN A 42 -21.72 -15.01 0.63
C ASN A 42 -21.42 -13.95 -0.44
N ILE A 43 -20.17 -13.47 -0.53
CA ILE A 43 -19.74 -12.53 -1.58
C ILE A 43 -19.89 -13.16 -2.97
N LEU A 44 -19.47 -14.42 -3.13
CA LEU A 44 -19.59 -15.15 -4.39
C LEU A 44 -21.04 -15.28 -4.83
N GLU A 45 -21.94 -15.68 -3.94
CA GLU A 45 -23.37 -15.85 -4.23
C GLU A 45 -24.02 -14.54 -4.69
N LYS A 46 -23.73 -13.43 -3.99
CA LYS A 46 -24.22 -12.09 -4.37
C LYS A 46 -23.73 -11.64 -5.75
N ASN A 47 -22.56 -12.12 -6.18
CA ASN A 47 -21.90 -11.66 -7.40
C ASN A 47 -21.81 -12.72 -8.52
N LEU A 48 -22.56 -13.82 -8.45
CA LEU A 48 -22.49 -14.94 -9.42
C LEU A 48 -22.59 -14.54 -10.91
N ARG A 49 -23.32 -13.46 -11.22
CA ARG A 49 -23.53 -12.94 -12.58
C ARG A 49 -22.81 -11.62 -12.85
N ASN A 50 -21.93 -11.19 -11.94
CA ASN A 50 -21.18 -9.95 -12.08
C ASN A 50 -19.93 -10.18 -12.94
N GLU A 51 -20.05 -9.90 -14.25
CA GLU A 51 -18.94 -10.05 -15.19
C GLU A 51 -17.74 -9.16 -14.84
N ARG A 52 -18.00 -7.96 -14.30
CA ARG A 52 -16.95 -7.00 -13.90
C ARG A 52 -16.08 -7.57 -12.78
N MET A 53 -16.64 -8.36 -11.87
CA MET A 53 -15.91 -9.01 -10.77
C MET A 53 -15.39 -10.41 -11.09
N SER A 54 -15.51 -10.89 -12.33
CA SER A 54 -15.14 -12.28 -12.72
C SER A 54 -13.76 -12.73 -12.26
N LYS A 55 -12.71 -11.90 -12.43
CA LYS A 55 -11.35 -12.20 -11.98
C LYS A 55 -11.28 -12.36 -10.46
N GLN A 56 -11.91 -11.45 -9.73
CA GLN A 56 -11.94 -11.45 -8.28
C GLN A 56 -12.70 -12.66 -7.71
N ILE A 57 -13.85 -12.99 -8.31
CA ILE A 57 -14.63 -14.19 -8.02
C ILE A 57 -13.79 -15.46 -8.21
N SER A 58 -12.99 -15.53 -9.29
CA SER A 58 -12.09 -16.66 -9.52
C SER A 58 -11.08 -16.81 -8.38
N VAL A 59 -10.45 -15.70 -7.99
CA VAL A 59 -9.47 -15.68 -6.91
C VAL A 59 -10.10 -16.07 -5.56
N TYR A 60 -11.32 -15.62 -5.26
CA TYR A 60 -12.01 -16.00 -4.03
C TYR A 60 -12.40 -17.47 -3.98
N LYS A 61 -12.75 -18.06 -5.12
CA LYS A 61 -12.94 -19.53 -5.20
C LYS A 61 -11.66 -20.28 -4.86
N GLU A 62 -10.52 -19.81 -5.38
CA GLU A 62 -9.21 -20.39 -5.04
C GLU A 62 -8.89 -20.25 -3.54
N LEU A 63 -9.20 -19.09 -2.93
CA LEU A 63 -9.07 -18.91 -1.48
C LEU A 63 -9.90 -19.91 -0.68
N ILE A 64 -11.18 -20.09 -1.05
CA ILE A 64 -12.06 -21.07 -0.40
C ILE A 64 -11.47 -22.48 -0.51
N THR A 65 -11.01 -22.88 -1.69
CA THR A 65 -10.36 -24.17 -1.89
C THR A 65 -9.11 -24.33 -1.03
N LEU A 66 -8.27 -23.29 -0.91
CA LEU A 66 -7.09 -23.33 -0.05
C LEU A 66 -7.45 -23.49 1.43
N ILE A 67 -8.50 -22.80 1.90
CA ILE A 67 -9.00 -22.95 3.26
C ILE A 67 -9.49 -24.39 3.49
N GLU A 68 -10.30 -24.93 2.57
CA GLU A 68 -10.83 -26.30 2.66
C GLU A 68 -9.74 -27.38 2.61
N MET A 69 -8.60 -27.10 1.96
CA MET A 69 -7.43 -27.99 1.93
C MET A 69 -6.53 -27.86 3.16
N THR A 70 -6.77 -26.89 4.04
CA THR A 70 -5.93 -26.66 5.22
C THR A 70 -6.22 -27.72 6.28
N ASP A 71 -5.17 -28.35 6.80
CA ASP A 71 -5.30 -29.29 7.92
C ASP A 71 -5.44 -28.51 9.22
N TYR A 72 -6.66 -28.45 9.75
CA TYR A 72 -6.96 -27.69 10.95
C TYR A 72 -6.26 -28.24 12.19
N ALA A 73 -5.90 -29.54 12.21
CA ALA A 73 -5.15 -30.12 13.33
C ALA A 73 -3.72 -29.55 13.44
N TYR A 74 -3.18 -28.99 12.36
CA TYR A 74 -1.87 -28.32 12.36
C TYR A 74 -1.95 -26.88 12.88
N LEU A 75 -3.13 -26.25 12.86
CA LEU A 75 -3.31 -24.83 13.20
C LEU A 75 -3.23 -24.55 14.70
N ASP A 76 -3.65 -25.51 15.54
CA ASP A 76 -3.61 -25.37 17.01
C ASP A 76 -2.18 -25.14 17.55
N ASN A 77 -1.15 -25.50 16.78
CA ASN A 77 0.26 -25.30 17.13
C ASN A 77 0.88 -24.04 16.50
N LEU A 78 0.10 -23.26 15.75
CA LEU A 78 0.56 -22.13 14.94
C LEU A 78 0.06 -20.77 15.41
N GLU A 79 -0.75 -20.70 16.49
CA GLU A 79 -1.20 -19.42 17.01
C GLU A 79 -0.01 -18.49 17.27
N PRO A 80 0.11 -17.40 16.50
CA PRO A 80 1.25 -16.54 16.65
C PRO A 80 1.06 -15.71 17.93
N ASP A 81 1.94 -15.89 18.91
CA ASP A 81 2.07 -15.03 20.10
C ASP A 81 2.71 -13.69 19.68
N THR A 82 2.05 -12.98 18.77
CA THR A 82 2.50 -11.68 18.27
C THR A 82 1.44 -10.65 18.55
N GLU A 83 1.82 -9.63 19.33
CA GLU A 83 1.03 -8.42 19.44
C GLU A 83 0.95 -7.69 18.10
N ALA A 84 -0.21 -7.12 17.81
CA ALA A 84 -0.42 -6.27 16.65
C ALA A 84 0.30 -4.92 16.86
N VAL A 85 1.62 -4.93 16.70
CA VAL A 85 2.47 -3.74 16.77
C VAL A 85 2.84 -3.27 15.37
N PHE A 86 3.02 -1.95 15.23
CA PHE A 86 3.47 -1.38 13.96
C PHE A 86 4.86 -1.91 13.61
N ASN A 87 5.00 -2.51 12.42
CA ASN A 87 6.25 -3.10 11.98
C ASN A 87 7.16 -2.02 11.37
N TRP A 88 7.94 -1.34 12.22
CA TRP A 88 8.90 -0.31 11.82
C TRP A 88 9.94 -0.78 10.79
N ARG A 89 10.22 -2.08 10.68
CA ARG A 89 11.13 -2.59 9.64
C ARG A 89 10.62 -2.31 8.23
N LYS A 90 9.30 -2.17 8.05
CA LYS A 90 8.71 -1.77 6.78
C LYS A 90 9.01 -0.31 6.41
N VAL A 91 9.24 0.56 7.38
CA VAL A 91 9.67 1.96 7.16
C VAL A 91 11.17 2.01 6.92
N VAL A 92 11.94 1.25 7.69
CA VAL A 92 13.41 1.20 7.57
C VAL A 92 13.83 0.69 6.19
N PHE A 93 13.14 -0.31 5.63
CA PHE A 93 13.50 -0.91 4.35
C PHE A 93 13.56 0.07 3.15
N PRO A 94 12.53 0.87 2.83
CA PRO A 94 12.61 1.85 1.75
C PRO A 94 13.62 2.97 2.05
N MET A 95 13.86 3.30 3.32
CA MET A 95 14.93 4.25 3.68
C MET A 95 16.32 3.69 3.37
N ASP A 96 16.54 2.40 3.68
CA ASP A 96 17.77 1.66 3.37
C ASP A 96 18.05 1.67 1.86
N LEU A 97 17.05 1.32 1.05
CA LEU A 97 17.14 1.38 -0.41
C LEU A 97 17.47 2.78 -0.91
N TRP A 98 16.79 3.80 -0.40
CA TRP A 98 17.05 5.19 -0.78
C TRP A 98 18.47 5.63 -0.44
N LEU A 99 19.00 5.25 0.73
CA LEU A 99 20.37 5.56 1.14
C LEU A 99 21.40 4.84 0.26
N LEU A 100 21.16 3.58 -0.10
CA LEU A 100 22.02 2.82 -1.03
C LEU A 100 22.07 3.46 -2.41
N GLU A 101 20.94 3.96 -2.93
CA GLU A 101 20.87 4.68 -4.20
C GLU A 101 21.62 6.02 -4.17
N LYS A 102 21.77 6.64 -3.00
CA LYS A 102 22.48 7.93 -2.84
C LYS A 102 23.99 7.77 -2.86
N ASP A 103 24.51 6.84 -2.07
CA ASP A 103 25.92 6.88 -1.68
C ASP A 103 26.72 5.63 -2.05
N CYS A 104 26.14 4.55 -2.60
CA CYS A 104 26.85 3.30 -2.95
C CYS A 104 27.70 2.66 -1.82
N PHE A 105 27.62 3.16 -0.58
CA PHE A 105 28.38 2.70 0.58
C PHE A 105 27.46 2.03 1.61
N GLU A 106 28.00 1.06 2.35
CA GLU A 106 27.27 0.31 3.39
C GLU A 106 27.07 1.10 4.71
N THR A 107 27.64 2.31 4.83
CA THR A 107 27.54 3.15 6.05
C THR A 107 27.36 4.62 5.69
N HIS A 108 26.59 5.36 6.49
CA HIS A 108 26.26 6.78 6.24
C HIS A 108 26.57 7.66 7.47
N PRO A 109 27.85 7.75 7.90
CA PRO A 109 28.25 8.50 9.10
C PRO A 109 27.97 10.02 9.02
N GLN A 110 27.77 10.55 7.81
CA GLN A 110 27.41 11.94 7.56
C GLN A 110 25.91 12.24 7.75
N VAL A 111 25.07 11.22 7.81
CA VAL A 111 23.61 11.37 7.87
C VAL A 111 23.15 11.33 9.33
N SER A 112 22.32 12.30 9.70
CA SER A 112 21.63 12.32 11.00
C SER A 112 20.12 12.14 10.79
N LEU A 113 19.54 11.18 11.50
CA LEU A 113 18.10 10.90 11.51
C LEU A 113 17.46 11.53 12.74
N TYR A 114 16.44 12.34 12.50
CA TYR A 114 15.62 12.96 13.54
C TYR A 114 14.27 12.23 13.57
N LEU A 115 13.97 11.60 14.69
CA LEU A 115 12.73 10.87 14.93
C LEU A 115 11.81 11.71 15.81
N ASP A 116 10.55 11.79 15.39
CA ASP A 116 9.47 12.42 16.14
C ASP A 116 9.14 11.64 17.43
N GLU A 117 8.38 12.25 18.33
CA GLU A 117 7.90 11.62 19.56
C GLU A 117 7.14 10.31 19.26
N GLY A 118 7.48 9.24 19.99
CA GLY A 118 6.82 7.93 19.85
C GLY A 118 7.39 7.01 18.76
N ILE A 119 8.35 7.46 17.95
CA ILE A 119 9.04 6.60 16.98
C ILE A 119 10.24 5.90 17.63
N PRO A 120 10.29 4.56 17.67
CA PRO A 120 11.40 3.84 18.28
C PRO A 120 12.67 3.96 17.44
N LYS A 121 13.80 4.18 18.10
CA LYS A 121 15.12 4.26 17.47
C LYS A 121 15.68 2.91 17.01
N GLU A 122 15.43 1.85 17.76
CA GLU A 122 16.06 0.54 17.56
C GLU A 122 16.00 0.02 16.10
N PRO A 123 14.86 0.05 15.39
CA PRO A 123 14.75 -0.46 14.03
C PRO A 123 15.70 0.25 13.03
N PHE A 124 16.02 1.52 13.27
CA PHE A 124 16.83 2.35 12.37
C PHE A 124 18.34 2.19 12.60
N THR A 125 18.76 1.58 13.72
CA THR A 125 20.19 1.40 14.03
C THR A 125 20.94 0.57 12.97
N ARG A 126 20.24 -0.32 12.27
CA ARG A 126 20.78 -1.13 11.17
C ARG A 126 21.26 -0.31 9.97
N LEU A 127 20.78 0.93 9.81
CA LEU A 127 21.14 1.81 8.69
C LEU A 127 22.54 2.41 8.82
N ALA A 128 23.26 2.15 9.94
CA ALA A 128 24.61 2.62 10.19
C ALA A 128 24.79 4.14 9.94
N LEU A 129 23.81 4.92 10.40
CA LEU A 129 23.81 6.38 10.33
C LEU A 129 24.73 6.98 11.39
N GLY A 130 25.24 8.20 11.15
CA GLY A 130 26.09 8.91 12.09
C GLY A 130 25.40 9.21 13.42
N ASN A 131 24.15 9.71 13.36
CA ASN A 131 23.34 9.99 14.54
C ASN A 131 21.88 9.59 14.31
N ILE A 132 21.25 9.06 15.36
CA ILE A 132 19.80 8.90 15.44
C ILE A 132 19.33 9.57 16.73
N ILE A 133 18.56 10.63 16.58
CA ILE A 133 18.07 11.52 17.63
C ILE A 133 16.58 11.24 17.77
N GLU A 134 16.13 10.86 18.96
CA GLU A 134 14.74 10.48 19.25
C GLU A 134 14.03 11.54 20.11
N ASN A 135 12.70 11.42 20.21
CA ASN A 135 11.85 12.30 21.02
C ASN A 135 12.03 13.79 20.69
N ASN A 136 12.16 14.11 19.39
CA ASN A 136 12.22 15.49 18.93
C ASN A 136 10.81 16.06 18.84
N ASP A 137 10.67 17.35 19.13
CA ASP A 137 9.43 18.11 18.99
C ASP A 137 9.46 18.97 17.71
N SER A 138 8.41 18.90 16.89
CA SER A 138 8.25 19.70 15.66
C SER A 138 8.13 21.21 15.93
N SER A 139 7.82 21.62 17.16
CA SER A 139 7.92 23.01 17.62
C SER A 139 9.35 23.53 17.56
N SER A 140 10.35 22.66 17.77
CA SER A 140 11.78 23.01 17.83
C SER A 140 12.58 22.54 16.61
N THR A 141 12.05 21.58 15.84
CA THR A 141 12.74 20.99 14.68
C THR A 141 12.02 21.34 13.37
N ILE A 142 12.61 22.24 12.58
CA ILE A 142 12.01 22.73 11.31
C ILE A 142 11.71 21.58 10.34
N GLY A 143 12.61 20.58 10.25
CA GLY A 143 12.41 19.42 9.39
C GLY A 143 11.16 18.63 9.75
N LEU A 144 10.93 18.37 11.04
CA LEU A 144 9.73 17.68 11.52
C LEU A 144 8.48 18.50 11.27
N ARG A 145 8.53 19.82 11.50
CA ARG A 145 7.40 20.70 11.20
C ARG A 145 6.97 20.65 9.73
N ILE A 146 7.94 20.58 8.82
CA ILE A 146 7.67 20.42 7.38
C ILE A 146 7.05 19.05 7.11
N SER A 147 7.59 17.98 7.72
CA SER A 147 7.03 16.64 7.61
C SER A 147 5.59 16.56 8.09
N ASP A 148 5.25 17.13 9.25
CA ASP A 148 3.88 17.14 9.79
C ASP A 148 2.89 17.79 8.81
N MET A 149 3.26 18.96 8.28
CA MET A 149 2.45 19.65 7.30
C MET A 149 2.24 18.81 6.03
N LEU A 150 3.30 18.17 5.54
CA LEU A 150 3.24 17.31 4.35
C LEU A 150 2.41 16.05 4.59
N VAL A 151 2.54 15.40 5.75
CA VAL A 151 1.76 14.21 6.11
C VAL A 151 0.27 14.54 6.19
N VAL A 152 -0.10 15.67 6.80
CA VAL A 152 -1.50 16.13 6.83
C VAL A 152 -2.02 16.43 5.43
N PHE A 153 -1.22 17.10 4.60
CA PHE A 153 -1.61 17.44 3.23
C PHE A 153 -1.79 16.18 2.36
N ILE A 154 -0.81 15.29 2.33
CA ILE A 154 -0.82 14.05 1.55
C ILE A 154 -1.90 13.10 2.09
N GLY A 155 -2.04 12.97 3.41
CA GLY A 155 -3.06 12.12 4.05
C GLY A 155 -4.49 12.52 3.68
N LYS A 156 -4.76 13.82 3.52
CA LYS A 156 -6.05 14.31 3.01
C LYS A 156 -6.29 13.92 1.56
N TYR A 157 -5.27 13.99 0.71
CA TYR A 157 -5.38 13.53 -0.68
C TYR A 157 -5.64 12.02 -0.74
N LEU A 158 -4.84 11.22 -0.02
CA LEU A 158 -4.97 9.77 0.03
C LEU A 158 -6.37 9.34 0.46
N SER A 159 -6.85 9.86 1.59
CA SER A 159 -8.17 9.49 2.13
C SER A 159 -9.32 9.88 1.19
N GLN A 160 -9.29 11.07 0.58
CA GLN A 160 -10.35 11.52 -0.32
C GLN A 160 -10.32 10.79 -1.67
N LEU A 161 -9.13 10.59 -2.26
CA LEU A 161 -8.97 9.83 -3.50
C LEU A 161 -9.47 8.39 -3.32
N SER A 162 -9.06 7.74 -2.22
CA SER A 162 -9.47 6.37 -1.90
C SER A 162 -10.99 6.27 -1.74
N ALA A 163 -11.60 7.17 -0.96
CA ALA A 163 -13.04 7.18 -0.75
C ALA A 163 -13.83 7.39 -2.05
N ASP A 164 -13.37 8.30 -2.92
CA ASP A 164 -14.11 8.65 -4.13
C ASP A 164 -13.94 7.64 -5.27
N ILE A 165 -12.82 6.90 -5.32
CA ILE A 165 -12.60 5.85 -6.33
C ILE A 165 -13.09 4.47 -5.88
N ARG A 166 -13.25 4.24 -4.56
CA ARG A 166 -13.71 2.97 -4.02
C ARG A 166 -15.04 2.59 -4.68
N TYR A 167 -15.08 1.37 -5.20
CA TYR A 167 -16.26 0.89 -5.88
C TYR A 167 -17.42 0.73 -4.88
N ASP A 168 -18.64 0.89 -5.37
CA ASP A 168 -19.84 0.74 -4.57
C ASP A 168 -20.17 -0.75 -4.39
N MET A 169 -20.12 -1.27 -3.17
CA MET A 169 -20.43 -2.67 -2.88
C MET A 169 -21.88 -3.03 -3.21
N GLU A 170 -22.81 -2.08 -3.04
CA GLU A 170 -24.23 -2.28 -3.34
C GLU A 170 -24.50 -2.23 -4.85
N ASN A 171 -23.61 -1.61 -5.62
CA ASN A 171 -23.65 -1.53 -7.08
C ASN A 171 -22.34 -2.05 -7.70
N SER A 172 -21.90 -3.23 -7.25
CA SER A 172 -20.58 -3.81 -7.57
C SER A 172 -20.38 -4.17 -9.05
N ASP A 173 -21.44 -4.17 -9.84
CA ASP A 173 -21.48 -4.42 -11.28
C ASP A 173 -21.09 -3.18 -12.10
N LYS A 174 -21.14 -1.98 -11.50
CA LYS A 174 -20.82 -0.72 -12.16
C LYS A 174 -19.36 -0.32 -11.93
N PRO A 175 -18.64 0.12 -12.98
CA PRO A 175 -17.33 0.71 -12.80
C PRO A 175 -17.45 2.03 -12.04
N LYS A 176 -16.53 2.25 -11.09
CA LYS A 176 -16.36 3.53 -10.41
C LYS A 176 -15.14 4.24 -11.00
N HIS A 177 -15.33 5.50 -11.35
CA HIS A 177 -14.26 6.40 -11.76
C HIS A 177 -14.11 7.51 -10.73
N LEU A 178 -12.91 8.11 -10.67
CA LEU A 178 -12.72 9.32 -9.90
C LEU A 178 -13.63 10.43 -10.46
N PRO A 179 -14.44 11.14 -9.64
CA PRO A 179 -15.37 12.11 -10.17
C PRO A 179 -14.68 13.28 -10.88
N ASP A 180 -15.34 13.90 -11.87
CA ASP A 180 -14.73 14.93 -12.72
C ASP A 180 -14.26 16.18 -11.95
N ASN A 181 -14.84 16.44 -10.77
CA ASN A 181 -14.47 17.57 -9.92
C ASN A 181 -13.01 17.50 -9.43
N TRP A 182 -12.41 16.32 -9.32
CA TRP A 182 -10.98 16.15 -9.03
C TRP A 182 -10.07 16.76 -10.09
N PHE A 183 -10.61 16.98 -11.28
CA PHE A 183 -9.90 17.52 -12.43
C PHE A 183 -10.30 18.97 -12.73
N TYR A 184 -11.24 19.55 -11.99
CA TYR A 184 -11.61 20.97 -12.11
C TYR A 184 -10.64 21.85 -11.32
N LEU A 185 -9.38 21.84 -11.76
CA LEU A 185 -8.30 22.61 -11.12
C LEU A 185 -8.25 24.03 -11.67
N SER A 186 -8.04 25.01 -10.78
CA SER A 186 -7.55 26.32 -11.18
C SER A 186 -6.11 26.21 -11.70
N LYS A 187 -5.64 27.25 -12.40
CA LYS A 187 -4.25 27.33 -12.87
C LYS A 187 -3.25 27.19 -11.71
N GLU A 188 -3.53 27.83 -10.59
CA GLU A 188 -2.69 27.77 -9.37
C GLU A 188 -2.68 26.37 -8.77
N GLN A 189 -3.83 25.71 -8.70
CA GLN A 189 -3.96 24.34 -8.20
C GLN A 189 -3.20 23.35 -9.10
N PHE A 190 -3.32 23.48 -10.42
CA PHE A 190 -2.57 22.67 -11.38
C PHE A 190 -1.05 22.77 -11.14
N TYR A 191 -0.50 23.99 -11.08
CA TYR A 191 0.93 24.16 -10.82
C TYR A 191 1.35 23.75 -9.41
N LEU A 192 0.45 23.83 -8.42
CA LEU A 192 0.71 23.29 -7.08
C LEU A 192 0.85 21.77 -7.13
N VAL A 193 -0.07 21.06 -7.80
CA VAL A 193 0.01 19.60 -7.98
C VAL A 193 1.29 19.20 -8.69
N LYS A 194 1.70 19.93 -9.75
CA LYS A 194 2.99 19.69 -10.41
C LYS A 194 4.18 19.87 -9.47
N LYS A 195 4.19 20.93 -8.64
CA LYS A 195 5.24 21.12 -7.63
C LYS A 195 5.28 20.01 -6.59
N VAL A 196 4.11 19.53 -6.14
CA VAL A 196 4.00 18.41 -5.21
C VAL A 196 4.55 17.13 -5.85
N ARG A 197 4.17 16.85 -7.10
CA ARG A 197 4.71 15.75 -7.89
C ARG A 197 6.24 15.82 -7.99
N ASP A 198 6.80 16.96 -8.38
CA ASP A 198 8.25 17.10 -8.52
C ASP A 198 8.96 16.99 -7.17
N TYR A 199 8.35 17.47 -6.09
CA TYR A 199 8.89 17.34 -4.73
C TYR A 199 8.90 15.88 -4.24
N ILE A 200 7.81 15.14 -4.47
CA ILE A 200 7.63 13.77 -3.96
C ILE A 200 8.30 12.73 -4.88
N LEU A 201 8.16 12.89 -6.19
CA LEU A 201 8.53 11.91 -7.22
C LEU A 201 9.76 12.31 -8.06
N GLY A 202 10.30 13.53 -7.87
CA GLY A 202 11.44 14.02 -8.66
C GLY A 202 12.78 13.32 -8.37
N GLY A 203 12.82 12.48 -7.33
CA GLY A 203 14.05 11.82 -6.87
C GLY A 203 15.07 12.81 -6.30
N GLY A 204 16.24 12.32 -5.92
CA GLY A 204 17.26 13.20 -5.34
C GLY A 204 17.12 13.33 -3.83
N LYS A 205 16.87 14.55 -3.35
CA LYS A 205 16.81 14.89 -1.92
C LYS A 205 15.58 14.31 -1.19
N TYR A 206 14.54 14.00 -1.95
CA TYR A 206 13.27 13.48 -1.43
C TYR A 206 13.00 12.11 -2.06
N SER A 207 12.28 11.27 -1.33
CA SER A 207 11.89 9.93 -1.75
C SER A 207 10.47 9.62 -1.31
N TYR A 208 9.80 8.78 -2.08
CA TYR A 208 8.45 8.29 -1.82
C TYR A 208 8.48 6.77 -1.78
N GLY A 209 8.35 6.21 -0.57
CA GLY A 209 8.29 4.78 -0.34
C GLY A 209 6.86 4.34 -0.06
N LEU A 210 6.44 3.22 -0.67
CA LEU A 210 5.13 2.62 -0.49
C LEU A 210 5.25 1.23 0.12
N ASP A 211 4.33 0.90 1.04
CA ASP A 211 4.12 -0.49 1.46
C ASP A 211 3.42 -1.26 0.32
N THR A 212 3.67 -2.58 0.21
CA THR A 212 3.12 -3.44 -0.85
C THR A 212 1.61 -3.50 -0.86
N PHE A 213 0.95 -3.32 0.29
CA PHE A 213 -0.51 -3.33 0.35
C PHE A 213 -1.13 -1.93 0.30
N PHE A 214 -0.33 -0.87 0.14
CA PHE A 214 -0.82 0.51 0.22
C PHE A 214 -1.21 1.08 -1.15
N ASP A 215 -2.29 0.54 -1.72
CA ASP A 215 -2.82 0.94 -3.03
C ASP A 215 -3.24 2.42 -3.06
N ASP A 216 -3.68 2.98 -1.94
CA ASP A 216 -4.01 4.41 -1.84
C ASP A 216 -2.81 5.29 -2.20
N GLY A 217 -1.61 4.88 -1.80
CA GLY A 217 -0.37 5.55 -2.17
C GLY A 217 -0.06 5.45 -3.66
N ALA A 218 -0.32 4.29 -4.26
CA ALA A 218 -0.21 4.11 -5.72
C ALA A 218 -1.23 4.97 -6.49
N LEU A 219 -2.46 5.08 -5.97
CA LEU A 219 -3.50 5.94 -6.52
C LEU A 219 -3.10 7.43 -6.48
N PHE A 220 -2.59 7.89 -5.34
CA PHE A 220 -2.08 9.26 -5.21
C PHE A 220 -0.91 9.54 -6.14
N GLU A 221 0.05 8.62 -6.22
CA GLU A 221 1.16 8.72 -7.16
C GLU A 221 0.67 8.81 -8.61
N GLY A 222 -0.26 7.93 -9.00
CA GLY A 222 -0.87 7.96 -10.33
C GLY A 222 -1.57 9.28 -10.61
N TYR A 223 -2.29 9.85 -9.65
CA TYR A 223 -2.94 11.15 -9.80
C TYR A 223 -1.92 12.27 -10.02
N LEU A 224 -0.85 12.31 -9.22
CA LEU A 224 0.24 13.27 -9.39
C LEU A 224 0.93 13.14 -10.75
N ARG A 225 1.19 11.91 -11.21
CA ARG A 225 1.81 11.62 -12.51
C ARG A 225 0.91 12.11 -13.64
N TYR A 226 -0.36 11.72 -13.62
CA TYR A 226 -1.34 12.11 -14.62
C TYR A 226 -1.45 13.63 -14.80
N ILE A 227 -1.61 14.39 -13.71
CA ILE A 227 -1.63 15.86 -13.79
C ILE A 227 -0.27 16.40 -14.26
N GLY A 228 0.82 15.75 -13.86
CA GLY A 228 2.19 16.10 -14.23
C GLY A 228 2.53 15.97 -15.71
N GLU A 229 1.81 15.14 -16.46
CA GLU A 229 2.07 14.87 -17.90
C GLU A 229 1.80 16.06 -18.81
N TYR A 230 0.83 16.90 -18.45
CA TYR A 230 0.49 18.09 -19.23
C TYR A 230 1.59 19.14 -19.09
N GLU A 231 2.09 19.71 -20.18
CA GLU A 231 3.20 20.66 -20.13
C GLU A 231 2.80 21.92 -19.36
N ASN A 232 1.61 22.44 -19.68
CA ASN A 232 1.05 23.68 -19.15
C ASN A 232 -0.47 23.58 -18.90
N TYR A 233 -1.02 24.59 -18.21
CA TYR A 233 -2.45 24.60 -17.85
C TYR A 233 -3.38 24.67 -19.07
N SER A 234 -2.96 25.31 -20.17
CA SER A 234 -3.80 25.44 -21.37
C SER A 234 -4.02 24.09 -22.06
N GLU A 235 -2.99 23.23 -22.10
CA GLU A 235 -3.15 21.85 -22.57
C GLU A 235 -4.06 21.03 -21.65
N TYR A 236 -3.87 21.17 -20.34
CA TYR A 236 -4.69 20.50 -19.34
C TYR A 236 -6.17 20.86 -19.50
N GLU A 237 -6.50 22.15 -19.56
CA GLU A 237 -7.88 22.66 -19.60
C GLU A 237 -8.66 22.21 -20.85
N ILE A 238 -7.98 21.95 -21.97
CA ILE A 238 -8.62 21.53 -23.22
C ILE A 238 -9.16 20.09 -23.10
N GLU A 239 -8.50 19.22 -22.32
CA GLU A 239 -8.96 17.85 -22.10
C GLU A 239 -10.22 17.84 -21.23
N LYS A 240 -11.25 17.11 -21.67
CA LYS A 240 -12.56 17.05 -21.00
C LYS A 240 -12.86 15.67 -20.43
N SER A 241 -12.08 14.66 -20.78
CA SER A 241 -12.27 13.26 -20.39
C SER A 241 -11.28 12.84 -19.32
N HIS A 242 -10.88 13.76 -18.42
CA HIS A 242 -9.78 13.49 -17.51
C HIS A 242 -10.00 12.28 -16.62
N SER A 243 -11.20 12.13 -16.06
CA SER A 243 -11.57 11.00 -15.22
C SER A 243 -11.36 9.64 -15.91
N LYS A 244 -11.78 9.55 -17.19
CA LYS A 244 -11.65 8.33 -17.98
C LYS A 244 -10.18 8.07 -18.37
N ASN A 245 -9.44 9.10 -18.76
CA ASN A 245 -8.04 8.98 -19.15
C ASN A 245 -7.17 8.58 -17.96
N PHE A 246 -7.36 9.24 -16.81
CA PHE A 246 -6.74 8.88 -15.54
C PHE A 246 -7.02 7.42 -15.18
N THR A 247 -8.28 6.99 -15.22
CA THR A 247 -8.62 5.60 -14.87
C THR A 247 -7.91 4.60 -15.78
N LYS A 248 -7.84 4.86 -17.10
CA LYS A 248 -7.14 3.97 -18.04
C LYS A 248 -5.65 3.87 -17.70
N GLN A 249 -5.01 5.00 -17.44
CA GLN A 249 -3.60 5.03 -17.06
C GLN A 249 -3.36 4.28 -15.74
N LEU A 250 -4.18 4.56 -14.72
CA LEU A 250 -4.07 3.91 -13.42
C LEU A 250 -4.19 2.38 -13.54
N ILE A 251 -5.11 1.87 -14.37
CA ILE A 251 -5.25 0.43 -14.60
C ILE A 251 -3.96 -0.15 -15.19
N VAL A 252 -3.38 0.50 -16.20
CA VAL A 252 -2.12 0.04 -16.83
C VAL A 252 -0.99 0.03 -15.80
N GLU A 253 -0.81 1.12 -15.05
CA GLU A 253 0.23 1.24 -14.03
C GLU A 253 0.09 0.17 -12.94
N MET A 254 -1.12 -0.07 -12.43
CA MET A 254 -1.38 -1.08 -11.41
C MET A 254 -1.16 -2.49 -11.94
N GLU A 255 -1.55 -2.78 -13.19
CA GLU A 255 -1.25 -4.08 -13.81
C GLU A 255 0.25 -4.32 -14.00
N GLU A 256 1.01 -3.29 -14.36
CA GLU A 256 2.46 -3.38 -14.51
C GLU A 256 3.15 -3.65 -13.18
N ARG A 257 2.78 -2.89 -12.13
CA ARG A 257 3.25 -3.13 -10.75
C ARG A 257 2.96 -4.55 -10.29
N PHE A 258 1.75 -5.03 -10.55
CA PHE A 258 1.33 -6.38 -10.20
C PHE A 258 2.15 -7.45 -10.94
N LYS A 259 2.38 -7.27 -12.25
CA LYS A 259 3.21 -8.17 -13.07
C LYS A 259 4.65 -8.18 -12.57
N GLU A 260 5.19 -7.03 -12.19
CA GLU A 260 6.53 -6.91 -11.62
C GLU A 260 6.64 -7.64 -10.27
N ALA A 261 5.67 -7.43 -9.37
CA ALA A 261 5.60 -8.15 -8.09
C ALA A 261 5.57 -9.67 -8.29
N CYS A 262 4.73 -10.17 -9.22
CA CYS A 262 4.68 -11.59 -9.57
C CYS A 262 6.02 -12.12 -10.09
N LYS A 263 6.70 -11.37 -10.96
CA LYS A 263 8.02 -11.75 -11.49
C LYS A 263 9.07 -11.81 -10.38
N ASN A 264 9.08 -10.83 -9.48
CA ASN A 264 10.00 -10.77 -8.35
C ASN A 264 9.77 -11.94 -7.39
N GLU A 265 8.51 -12.24 -7.04
CA GLU A 265 8.13 -13.41 -6.24
C GLU A 265 8.61 -14.72 -6.88
N ALA A 266 8.41 -14.90 -8.19
CA ALA A 266 8.85 -16.11 -8.91
C ALA A 266 10.39 -16.27 -8.91
N ILE A 267 11.14 -15.17 -9.09
CA ILE A 267 12.61 -15.19 -9.04
C ILE A 267 13.09 -15.58 -7.64
N VAL A 268 12.48 -15.01 -6.60
CA VAL A 268 12.81 -15.30 -5.20
C VAL A 268 12.54 -16.77 -4.87
N ILE A 269 11.37 -17.30 -5.24
CA ILE A 269 11.05 -18.72 -5.02
C ILE A 269 12.04 -19.62 -5.75
N ARG A 270 12.38 -19.32 -7.01
CA ARG A 270 13.35 -20.11 -7.77
C ARG A 270 14.74 -20.13 -7.11
N LYS A 271 15.17 -19.02 -6.52
CA LYS A 271 16.51 -18.88 -5.93
C LYS A 271 16.60 -19.42 -4.51
N TYR A 272 15.53 -19.30 -3.72
CA TYR A 272 15.53 -19.61 -2.28
C TYR A 272 14.64 -20.80 -1.90
N GLY A 273 13.96 -21.41 -2.87
CA GLY A 273 13.03 -22.53 -2.68
C GLY A 273 11.64 -22.11 -2.20
N SER A 274 11.55 -21.06 -1.40
CA SER A 274 10.29 -20.47 -0.93
C SER A 274 10.47 -19.00 -0.58
N LEU A 275 9.35 -18.26 -0.50
CA LEU A 275 9.35 -16.90 0.05
C LEU A 275 9.80 -16.90 1.52
N LYS A 276 9.32 -17.84 2.33
CA LYS A 276 9.69 -17.98 3.74
C LYS A 276 11.21 -18.02 3.94
N ASN A 277 11.91 -18.86 3.17
CA ASN A 277 13.36 -18.97 3.22
C ASN A 277 14.06 -17.65 2.84
N ALA A 278 13.52 -16.91 1.88
CA ALA A 278 14.09 -15.63 1.46
C ALA A 278 13.87 -14.54 2.51
N ILE A 279 12.74 -14.58 3.21
CA ILE A 279 12.41 -13.69 4.35
C ILE A 279 13.35 -13.97 5.52
N GLU A 280 13.52 -15.24 5.90
CA GLU A 280 14.41 -15.65 6.97
C GLU A 280 15.88 -15.27 6.69
N LYS A 281 16.27 -15.23 5.41
CA LYS A 281 17.59 -14.78 4.97
C LYS A 281 17.73 -13.25 4.83
N GLY A 282 16.67 -12.48 5.09
CA GLY A 282 16.66 -11.03 4.93
C GLY A 282 16.81 -10.54 3.48
N ILE A 283 16.65 -11.43 2.49
CA ILE A 283 16.76 -11.07 1.07
C ILE A 283 15.43 -10.53 0.56
N PHE A 284 14.34 -11.18 0.96
CA PHE A 284 13.00 -10.74 0.64
C PHE A 284 12.42 -10.11 1.88
N HIS A 285 12.20 -8.80 1.84
CA HIS A 285 11.44 -8.14 2.87
C HIS A 285 9.99 -8.24 2.42
N PRO A 286 9.16 -9.07 3.09
CA PRO A 286 7.75 -9.08 2.81
C PRO A 286 7.24 -7.74 3.32
N LEU A 287 7.11 -6.80 2.39
CA LEU A 287 6.26 -5.65 2.60
C LEU A 287 4.87 -6.18 3.05
#